data_AF-A0A1G9S234-F1
#
_entry.id   AF-A0A1G9S234-F1
#
_cell.length_a   1.000
_cell.length_b   1.000
_cell.length_c   1.000
_cell.angle_alpha   90.00
_cell.angle_beta   90.00
_cell.angle_gamma   90.00
#
_symmetry.space_group_name_H-M   'P 1'
#
loop_
_entity.id
_entity.type
_entity.pdbx_description
1 polymer ?
#
loop_
_entity_poly.entity_id
_entity_poly.type
_entity_poly.pdbx_seq_one_letter_code
_entity_poly.pdbx_strand_id
1 'polypeptide(L)' 'MAHANARTTVFARTLIVDRVLAGHRPGEVAKQLGVSRQTVHKWVRRWRAEGEAGLADRSSRPHRMPRQTSPETVAAIVAA' A
#
# COMPACT_ATOMS: atom_id res chain seq x y z
N MET A 1 0.09 6.86 8.36
CA MET A 1 1.51 6.71 8.74
C MET A 1 1.92 5.26 8.54
N ALA A 2 2.98 5.01 7.79
CA ALA A 2 3.56 3.67 7.71
C ALA A 2 4.31 3.35 9.01
N HIS A 3 4.19 2.13 9.52
CA HIS A 3 4.96 1.70 10.70
C HIS A 3 6.45 1.61 10.35
N ALA A 4 7.34 1.75 11.34
CA ALA A 4 8.80 1.79 11.12
C ALA A 4 9.34 0.60 10.30
N ASN A 5 8.73 -0.57 10.45
CA ASN A 5 9.13 -1.81 9.75
C ASN A 5 8.44 -2.01 8.38
N ALA A 6 7.74 -1.02 7.84
CA ALA A 6 6.96 -1.16 6.61
C ALA A 6 7.88 -1.19 5.38
N ARG A 7 8.09 -2.38 4.80
CA ARG A 7 8.90 -2.56 3.57
C ARG A 7 8.32 -1.92 2.32
N THR A 8 7.03 -1.61 2.30
CA THR A 8 6.34 -1.03 1.13
C THR A 8 5.71 0.32 1.45
N THR A 9 6.55 1.30 1.78
CA THR A 9 6.17 2.72 1.77
C THR A 9 5.87 3.20 0.35
N VAL A 10 5.23 4.36 0.19
CA VAL A 10 4.98 4.97 -1.13
C VAL A 10 6.28 5.13 -1.94
N PHE A 11 7.36 5.55 -1.27
CA PHE A 11 8.69 5.61 -1.88
C PHE A 11 9.13 4.24 -2.43
N ALA A 12 9.08 3.18 -1.61
CA ALA A 12 9.48 1.84 -2.04
C ALA A 12 8.61 1.30 -3.18
N ARG A 13 7.31 1.64 -3.22
CA ARG A 13 6.40 1.27 -4.30
C ARG A 13 6.76 1.96 -5.62
N THR A 14 7.18 3.22 -5.55
CA THR A 14 7.67 3.98 -6.71
C THR A 14 8.95 3.35 -7.25
N LEU A 15 9.91 3.05 -6.36
CA LEU A 15 11.15 2.37 -6.71
C LEU A 15 10.93 0.99 -7.36
N ILE A 16 9.91 0.24 -6.93
CA ILE A 16 9.50 -1.01 -7.58
C ILE A 16 9.12 -0.76 -9.04
N VAL A 17 8.28 0.24 -9.29
CA VAL A 17 7.79 0.58 -10.63
C VAL A 17 8.95 1.04 -11.51
N ASP A 18 9.74 1.99 -11.03
CA ASP A 18 10.86 2.58 -11.79
C ASP A 18 11.84 1.51 -12.26
N ARG A 19 12.22 0.57 -11.38
CA ARG A 19 13.12 -0.53 -11.74
C ARG A 19 12.51 -1.48 -12.78
N VAL A 20 11.22 -1.77 -12.68
CA VAL A 20 10.56 -2.61 -13.68
C VAL A 20 10.45 -1.87 -15.03
N LEU A 21 10.22 -0.56 -15.03
CA LEU A 21 10.21 0.26 -16.25
C LEU A 21 11.61 0.39 -16.86
N ALA A 22 12.65 0.41 -16.04
CA ALA A 22 14.05 0.35 -16.47
C ALA A 22 14.47 -1.04 -17.00
N GLY A 23 13.56 -2.02 -17.07
CA GLY A 23 13.80 -3.32 -17.68
C GLY A 23 14.26 -4.43 -16.73
N HIS A 24 14.40 -4.16 -15.43
CA HIS A 24 14.75 -5.20 -14.46
C HIS A 24 13.66 -6.26 -14.34
N ARG A 25 14.07 -7.53 -14.17
CA ARG A 25 13.11 -8.62 -14.00
C ARG A 25 12.40 -8.49 -12.64
N PRO A 26 11.08 -8.73 -12.54
CA PRO A 26 10.35 -8.63 -11.26
C PRO A 26 10.93 -9.47 -10.11
N GLY A 27 11.57 -10.61 -10.43
CA GLY A 27 12.27 -11.43 -9.44
C GLY A 27 13.53 -10.79 -8.86
N GLU A 28 14.29 -10.06 -9.67
CA GLU A 28 15.49 -9.36 -9.23
C GLU A 28 15.12 -8.16 -8.36
N VAL A 29 14.10 -7.39 -8.77
CA VAL A 29 13.56 -6.28 -8.00
C VAL A 29 13.05 -6.76 -6.64
N ALA A 30 12.32 -7.88 -6.61
CA ALA A 30 11.85 -8.51 -5.38
C ALA A 30 12.99 -8.88 -4.43
N LYS A 31 14.05 -9.52 -4.95
CA LYS A 31 15.24 -9.89 -4.17
C LYS A 31 15.95 -8.66 -3.60
N GLN A 32 16.17 -7.63 -4.42
CA GLN A 32 16.86 -6.40 -4.00
C GLN A 32 16.10 -5.63 -2.92
N LEU A 33 14.76 -5.66 -2.95
CA LEU A 33 13.91 -4.90 -2.03
C LEU A 33 13.37 -5.74 -0.86
N GLY A 34 13.74 -7.02 -0.78
CA GLY A 34 13.30 -7.92 0.30
C GLY A 34 11.78 -8.12 0.34
N VAL A 35 11.12 -8.18 -0.83
CA VAL A 35 9.67 -8.40 -0.96
C VAL A 35 9.38 -9.62 -1.84
N SER A 36 8.14 -10.10 -1.83
CA SER A 36 7.75 -11.19 -2.73
C SER A 36 7.60 -10.69 -4.19
N ARG A 37 7.82 -11.58 -5.16
CA ARG A 37 7.50 -11.32 -6.58
C ARG A 37 6.05 -10.87 -6.78
N GLN A 38 5.12 -11.45 -6.03
CA GLN A 38 3.71 -11.07 -6.09
C GLN A 38 3.48 -9.61 -5.66
N THR A 39 4.26 -9.12 -4.68
CA THR A 39 4.21 -7.72 -4.25
C THR A 39 4.66 -6.78 -5.36
N VAL A 40 5.72 -7.13 -6.10
CA VAL A 40 6.17 -6.38 -7.28
C VAL A 40 5.07 -6.32 -8.34
N HIS A 41 4.52 -7.47 -8.72
CA HIS A 41 3.43 -7.52 -9.72
C HIS A 41 2.19 -6.73 -9.28
N LYS A 42 1.81 -6.78 -8.00
CA LYS A 42 0.70 -6.01 -7.46
C LYS A 42 0.89 -4.51 -7.69
N TRP A 43 2.06 -3.97 -7.35
CA TRP A 43 2.32 -2.54 -7.46
C TRP A 43 2.45 -2.09 -8.92
N VAL A 44 3.14 -2.86 -9.76
CA VAL A 44 3.22 -2.58 -11.20
C VAL A 44 1.84 -2.59 -11.85
N ARG A 45 0.97 -3.55 -11.50
CA ARG A 45 -0.40 -3.62 -12.02
C ARG A 45 -1.23 -2.41 -11.62
N ARG A 46 -1.12 -1.95 -10.36
CA ARG A 46 -1.83 -0.76 -9.88
C ARG A 46 -1.35 0.49 -10.59
N TRP A 47 -0.03 0.67 -10.71
CA TRP A 47 0.54 1.80 -11.43
C TRP A 47 0.11 1.84 -12.90
N ARG A 48 0.08 0.69 -13.59
CA ARG A 48 -0.41 0.62 -14.98
C ARG A 48 -1.88 1.01 -15.13
N ALA A 49 -2.70 0.78 -14.10
CA ALA A 49 -4.13 1.06 -14.14
C ALA A 49 -4.47 2.51 -13.70
N GLU A 50 -3.71 3.05 -12.74
CA GLU A 50 -4.09 4.27 -12.00
C GLU A 50 -2.96 5.32 -11.96
N GLY A 51 -1.80 5.05 -12.56
CA GLY A 51 -0.60 5.88 -12.47
C GLY A 51 -0.05 5.96 -11.04
N GLU A 52 0.53 7.11 -10.69
CA GLU A 52 1.06 7.38 -9.35
C GLU A 52 -0.01 7.27 -8.25
N ALA A 53 -1.25 7.64 -8.55
CA ALA A 53 -2.36 7.54 -7.60
C ALA A 53 -2.59 6.08 -7.14
N GLY A 54 -2.29 5.10 -7.99
CA GLY A 54 -2.37 3.68 -7.65
C GLY A 54 -1.36 3.21 -6.58
N LEU A 55 -0.34 4.01 -6.28
CA LEU A 55 0.69 3.71 -5.29
C LEU A 55 0.38 4.27 -3.90
N ALA A 56 -0.63 5.13 -3.78
CA ALA A 56 -1.09 5.67 -2.51
C ALA A 56 -1.63 4.58 -1.57
N ASP A 57 -1.65 4.89 -0.27
CA ASP A 57 -2.27 4.00 0.71
C ASP A 57 -3.77 3.90 0.44
N ARG A 58 -4.27 2.66 0.40
CA ARG A 58 -5.69 2.37 0.38
C ARG A 58 -6.16 2.11 1.79
N SER A 59 -7.42 2.46 2.05
CA SER A 59 -8.05 2.13 3.32
C SER A 59 -7.96 0.63 3.58
N SER A 60 -7.42 0.26 4.76
CA SER A 60 -7.50 -1.10 5.28
C SER A 60 -8.83 -1.37 5.97
N ARG A 61 -9.74 -0.37 6.03
CA ARG A 61 -11.05 -0.54 6.69
C ARG A 61 -11.88 -1.56 5.91
N PRO A 62 -12.54 -2.50 6.60
CA PRO A 62 -13.49 -3.40 5.96
C PRO A 62 -14.61 -2.62 5.27
N HIS A 63 -15.13 -3.16 4.15
CA HIS A 63 -16.26 -2.54 3.44
C HIS A 63 -17.54 -2.51 4.26
N ARG A 64 -17.71 -3.45 5.19
CA ARG A 64 -18.88 -3.55 6.05
C ARG A 64 -18.46 -3.76 7.49
N MET A 65 -18.98 -2.88 8.36
CA MET A 65 -18.76 -2.92 9.81
C MET A 65 -20.13 -2.93 10.51
N PRO A 66 -20.82 -4.09 10.60
CA PRO A 66 -22.19 -4.14 11.12
C PRO A 66 -22.31 -3.79 12.60
N ARG A 67 -21.19 -3.82 13.33
CA ARG A 67 -21.09 -3.44 14.75
C ARG A 67 -20.29 -2.14 14.92
N GLN A 68 -20.34 -1.26 13.92
CA GLN A 68 -19.66 0.03 14.03
C GLN A 68 -20.31 0.85 15.13
N THR A 69 -19.51 1.28 16.10
CA THR A 69 -19.92 2.18 17.17
C THR A 69 -20.52 3.46 16.57
N SER A 70 -21.62 3.94 17.16
CA SER A 70 -22.32 5.12 16.64
C SER A 70 -21.43 6.37 16.70
N PRO A 71 -21.58 7.32 15.76
CA PRO A 71 -20.77 8.55 15.76
C PRO A 71 -20.87 9.34 17.08
N GLU A 72 -22.05 9.35 17.71
CA GLU A 72 -22.31 10.04 18.97
C GLU A 72 -21.48 9.44 20.12
N THR A 73 -21.44 8.11 20.17
CA THR A 73 -20.66 7.39 21.19
C THR A 73 -19.16 7.60 20.99
N VAL A 74 -18.68 7.60 19.74
CA VAL A 74 -17.28 7.91 19.42
C VAL A 74 -16.92 9.33 19.84
N ALA A 75 -17.79 10.30 19.55
CA ALA A 75 -17.57 11.70 19.93
C ALA A 75 -17.46 11.87 21.45
N ALA A 76 -18.34 11.20 22.22
CA ALA A 76 -18.27 11.21 23.68
C ALA A 76 -16.97 10.61 24.23
N ILE A 77 -16.43 9.54 23.61
CA ILE A 77 -15.16 8.93 24.02
C ILE A 77 -13.96 9.83 23.70
N VAL A 78 -13.94 10.51 22.55
CA VAL A 78 -12.82 11.36 22.13
C VAL A 78 -12.75 12.67 22.92
N ALA A 79 -13.89 13.15 23.43
CA ALA A 79 -13.97 14.37 24.23
C ALA A 79 -13.59 14.18 25.71
N ALA A 80 -13.43 12.94 26.17
CA ALA A 80 -13.03 12.58 27.54
C ALA A 80 -11.50 12.45 27.65
#